data_AF-A0A496KZ73-F1
#
_entry.id   AF-A0A496KZ73-F1
#
_cell.length_a   1.000
_cell.length_b   1.000
_cell.length_c   1.000
_cell.angle_alpha   90.00
_cell.angle_beta   90.00
_cell.angle_gamma   90.00
#
_symmetry.space_group_name_H-M   'P 1'
#
loop_
_entity.id
_entity.type
_entity.pdbx_description
1 polymer ?
#
loop_
_entity_poly.entity_id
_entity_poly.type
_entity_poly.pdbx_seq_one_letter_code
_entity_poly.pdbx_strand_id
1 'polypeptide(L)'
;MINKILYCKIRLFWKLLGTIPLRVLYLFSDFFYVIIYYLIGYRRDVVMKNLSFAYPEKSKEELTQISKRFYRFLCDIFFEASKFRVWSGSKMKRHMKFVNYEALNDNIRNGHSI
;
A
#
# COMPACT_ATOMS: atom_id res chain seq x y z
N MET A 1 -3.39 -13.33 -29.56
CA MET A 1 -2.12 -12.58 -29.76
C MET A 1 -2.08 -11.23 -29.01
N ILE A 2 -3.21 -10.52 -28.85
CA ILE A 2 -3.34 -9.23 -28.12
C ILE A 2 -2.80 -9.27 -26.67
N ASN A 3 -2.92 -10.42 -25.98
CA ASN A 3 -2.46 -10.57 -24.60
C ASN A 3 -0.95 -10.43 -24.39
N LYS A 4 -0.11 -10.85 -25.36
CA LYS A 4 1.35 -10.82 -25.19
C LYS A 4 1.91 -9.40 -25.30
N ILE A 5 1.40 -8.63 -26.26
CA ILE A 5 1.79 -7.22 -26.45
C ILE A 5 1.30 -6.38 -25.27
N LEU A 6 0.05 -6.56 -24.84
CA LEU A 6 -0.49 -5.86 -23.68
C LEU A 6 0.28 -6.20 -22.40
N TYR A 7 0.58 -7.48 -22.18
CA TYR A 7 1.40 -7.93 -21.06
C TYR A 7 2.79 -7.27 -21.07
N CYS A 8 3.47 -7.21 -22.22
CA CYS A 8 4.76 -6.55 -22.34
C CYS A 8 4.68 -5.06 -22.00
N LYS A 9 3.62 -4.37 -22.47
CA LYS A 9 3.38 -2.95 -22.15
C LYS A 9 3.17 -2.72 -20.65
N ILE A 10 2.28 -3.50 -20.02
CA ILE A 10 2.04 -3.43 -18.56
C ILE A 10 3.33 -3.74 -17.78
N ARG A 11 4.07 -4.76 -18.22
CA ARG A 11 5.32 -5.15 -17.58
C ARG A 11 6.37 -4.06 -17.64
N LEU A 12 6.50 -3.41 -18.80
CA LEU A 12 7.43 -2.29 -19.01
C LEU A 12 7.02 -1.08 -18.18
N PHE A 13 5.74 -0.70 -18.21
CA PHE A 13 5.20 0.41 -17.42
C PHE A 13 5.49 0.22 -15.92
N TRP A 14 5.17 -0.96 -15.36
CA TRP A 14 5.41 -1.23 -13.95
C TRP A 14 6.91 -1.22 -13.58
N LYS A 15 7.78 -1.63 -14.51
CA LYS A 15 9.24 -1.55 -14.31
C LYS A 15 9.70 -0.10 -14.26
N LEU A 16 9.23 0.75 -15.17
CA LEU A 16 9.55 2.18 -15.20
C LEU A 16 9.05 2.89 -13.93
N LEU A 17 7.82 2.60 -13.50
CA LEU A 17 7.26 3.11 -12.25
C LEU A 17 8.15 2.74 -11.05
N GLY A 18 8.61 1.49 -10.99
CA GLY A 18 9.50 1.01 -9.92
C GLY A 18 10.87 1.70 -9.89
N THR A 19 11.37 2.23 -11.00
CA THR A 19 12.67 2.93 -11.07
C THR A 19 12.64 4.38 -10.55
N ILE A 20 11.48 5.03 -10.55
CA ILE A 20 11.31 6.43 -10.12
C ILE A 20 11.70 6.62 -8.65
N PRO A 21 12.42 7.65 -8.19
CA PRO A 21 12.74 7.82 -6.76
C PRO A 21 11.50 7.86 -5.85
N LEU A 22 11.59 7.29 -4.64
CA LEU A 22 10.44 7.21 -3.70
C LEU A 22 9.76 8.56 -3.45
N ARG A 23 10.56 9.64 -3.29
CA ARG A 23 10.03 10.99 -3.07
C ARG A 23 9.07 11.44 -4.17
N VAL A 24 9.39 11.12 -5.42
CA VAL A 24 8.55 11.47 -6.57
C VAL A 24 7.29 10.60 -6.59
N LEU A 25 7.40 9.33 -6.22
CA LEU A 25 6.23 8.46 -6.05
C LEU A 25 5.28 8.96 -4.96
N TYR A 26 5.78 9.53 -3.87
CA TYR A 26 4.92 10.16 -2.85
C TYR A 26 4.20 11.41 -3.37
N LEU A 27 4.81 12.19 -4.26
CA LEU A 27 4.10 13.30 -4.92
C LEU A 27 2.96 12.79 -5.80
N PHE A 28 3.18 11.71 -6.55
CA PHE A 28 2.10 11.04 -7.28
C PHE A 28 1.05 10.48 -6.34
N SER A 29 1.45 9.85 -5.24
CA SER A 29 0.54 9.34 -4.20
C SER A 29 -0.38 10.44 -3.66
N ASP A 30 0.17 11.58 -3.27
CA ASP A 30 -0.60 12.73 -2.78
C ASP A 30 -1.57 13.26 -3.83
N PHE A 31 -1.16 13.33 -5.09
CA PHE A 31 -2.02 13.72 -6.20
C PHE A 31 -3.18 12.72 -6.41
N PHE A 32 -2.89 11.43 -6.45
CA PHE A 32 -3.91 10.38 -6.61
C PHE A 32 -4.82 10.27 -5.40
N TYR A 33 -4.32 10.52 -4.19
CA TYR A 33 -5.12 10.65 -2.98
C TYR A 33 -6.20 11.72 -3.17
N VAL A 34 -5.84 12.90 -3.70
CA VAL A 34 -6.81 13.97 -3.93
C VAL A 34 -7.90 13.51 -4.91
N ILE A 35 -7.52 12.86 -6.00
CA ILE A 35 -8.46 12.34 -7.00
C ILE A 35 -9.40 11.29 -6.39
N ILE A 36 -8.83 10.26 -5.75
CA ILE A 36 -9.60 9.11 -5.25
C ILE A 36 -10.51 9.53 -4.11
N TYR A 37 -10.03 10.37 -3.19
CA TYR A 37 -10.78 10.77 -2.01
C TYR A 37 -11.79 11.89 -2.30
N TYR A 38 -11.38 12.96 -2.98
CA TYR A 38 -12.22 14.16 -3.15
C TYR A 38 -12.99 14.19 -4.47
N LEU A 39 -12.39 13.75 -5.59
CA LEU A 39 -13.06 13.82 -6.89
C LEU A 39 -13.96 12.62 -7.17
N ILE A 40 -13.45 11.42 -6.91
CA ILE A 40 -14.17 10.16 -7.19
C ILE A 40 -15.00 9.72 -5.98
N GLY A 41 -14.51 9.96 -4.76
CA GLY A 41 -15.16 9.48 -3.53
C GLY A 41 -15.19 7.94 -3.44
N TYR A 42 -14.15 7.27 -3.96
CA TYR A 42 -14.17 5.82 -4.19
C TYR A 42 -14.46 5.01 -2.92
N ARG A 43 -15.61 4.33 -2.84
CA ARG A 43 -16.02 3.41 -1.75
C ARG A 43 -15.96 4.00 -0.33
N ARG A 44 -16.16 5.31 -0.21
CA ARG A 44 -16.05 6.00 1.08
C ARG A 44 -17.03 5.46 2.13
N ASP A 45 -18.25 5.10 1.73
CA ASP A 45 -19.27 4.60 2.66
C ASP A 45 -18.90 3.26 3.28
N VAL A 46 -18.29 2.36 2.49
CA VAL A 46 -17.80 1.07 2.99
C VAL A 46 -16.67 1.27 3.99
N VAL A 47 -15.72 2.16 3.67
CA VAL A 47 -14.63 2.50 4.59
C VAL A 47 -15.17 3.11 5.88
N MET A 48 -16.10 4.06 5.80
CA MET A 48 -16.70 4.68 6.99
C MET A 48 -17.47 3.68 7.84
N LYS A 49 -18.25 2.78 7.22
CA LYS A 49 -18.98 1.72 7.93
C LYS A 49 -18.03 0.76 8.65
N ASN A 50 -16.94 0.35 7.99
CA ASN A 50 -15.93 -0.50 8.62
C ASN A 50 -15.24 0.21 9.78
N LEU A 51 -14.91 1.50 9.60
CA LEU A 51 -14.30 2.30 10.66
C LEU A 51 -15.24 2.49 11.86
N SER A 52 -16.55 2.68 11.65
CA SER A 52 -17.51 2.77 12.75
C SER A 52 -17.68 1.47 13.53
N PHE A 53 -17.46 0.32 12.90
CA PHE A 53 -17.47 -0.97 13.60
C PHE A 53 -16.15 -1.26 14.30
N ALA A 54 -15.02 -0.86 13.71
CA ALA A 54 -13.70 -1.08 14.29
C ALA A 54 -13.40 -0.12 15.46
N TYR A 55 -13.96 1.09 15.41
CA TYR A 55 -13.75 2.16 16.40
C TYR A 55 -15.08 2.78 16.84
N PRO A 56 -15.96 2.01 17.49
CA PRO A 56 -17.29 2.49 17.91
C PRO A 56 -17.24 3.66 18.90
N GLU A 57 -16.13 3.83 19.62
CA GLU A 57 -15.91 4.89 20.60
C GLU A 57 -15.55 6.25 19.98
N LYS A 58 -15.27 6.30 18.68
CA LYS A 58 -14.79 7.51 18.00
C LYS A 58 -15.90 8.35 17.38
N SER A 59 -15.71 9.67 17.45
CA SER A 59 -16.58 10.64 16.78
C SER A 59 -16.50 10.54 15.26
N LYS A 60 -17.54 11.00 14.57
CA LYS A 60 -17.60 10.99 13.09
C LYS A 60 -16.45 11.79 12.46
N GLU A 61 -16.02 12.86 13.13
CA GLU A 61 -14.92 13.72 12.74
C GLU A 61 -13.59 12.95 12.81
N GLU A 62 -13.33 12.24 13.91
CA GLU A 62 -12.16 11.37 14.05
C GLU A 62 -12.15 10.25 13.00
N LEU A 63 -13.28 9.57 12.81
CA LEU A 63 -13.41 8.52 11.78
C LEU A 63 -13.14 9.09 10.38
N THR A 64 -13.56 10.32 10.10
CA THR A 64 -13.27 11.00 8.83
C THR A 64 -11.78 11.28 8.68
N GLN A 65 -11.09 11.69 9.74
CA GLN A 65 -9.63 11.88 9.70
C GLN A 65 -8.89 10.57 9.48
N ILE A 66 -9.32 9.49 10.13
CA ILE A 66 -8.75 8.14 9.93
C ILE A 66 -9.00 7.70 8.49
N SER A 67 -10.20 7.91 7.95
CA SER A 67 -10.52 7.62 6.55
C SER A 67 -9.58 8.36 5.59
N LYS A 68 -9.36 9.67 5.78
CA LYS A 68 -8.41 10.44 4.94
C LYS A 68 -7.00 9.87 5.00
N ARG A 69 -6.50 9.52 6.19
CA ARG A 69 -5.18 8.90 6.37
C ARG A 69 -5.11 7.53 5.68
N PHE A 70 -6.17 6.73 5.79
CA PHE A 70 -6.28 5.45 5.11
C PHE A 70 -6.16 5.59 3.60
N TYR A 71 -6.85 6.54 2.96
CA TYR A 71 -6.75 6.72 1.51
C TYR A 71 -5.38 7.24 1.05
N ARG A 72 -4.73 8.10 1.84
CA ARG A 72 -3.35 8.51 1.55
C ARG A 72 -2.40 7.32 1.64
N PHE A 73 -2.49 6.55 2.73
CA PHE A 73 -1.70 5.33 2.93
C PHE A 73 -1.97 4.26 1.85
N LEU A 74 -3.22 4.13 1.39
CA LEU A 74 -3.58 3.23 0.29
C LEU A 74 -2.86 3.62 -1.01
N CYS A 75 -2.79 4.92 -1.31
CA CYS A 75 -2.04 5.42 -2.46
C CYS A 75 -0.54 5.18 -2.29
N ASP A 76 -0.01 5.41 -1.08
CA ASP A 76 1.40 5.17 -0.77
C ASP A 76 1.77 3.70 -1.03
N ILE A 77 1.02 2.76 -0.46
CA ILE A 77 1.25 1.31 -0.68
C ILE A 77 1.17 0.96 -2.16
N PHE A 78 0.21 1.51 -2.91
CA PHE A 78 0.05 1.21 -4.34
C PHE A 78 1.31 1.59 -5.13
N PHE A 79 1.86 2.79 -4.89
CA PHE A 79 3.08 3.23 -5.55
C PHE A 79 4.33 2.54 -4.99
N GLU A 80 4.40 2.28 -3.68
CA GLU A 80 5.50 1.55 -3.05
C GLU A 80 5.60 0.11 -3.56
N ALA A 81 4.49 -0.55 -3.85
CA ALA A 81 4.47 -1.90 -4.42
C ALA A 81 5.21 -2.00 -5.76
N SER A 82 5.36 -0.89 -6.50
CA SER A 82 6.20 -0.83 -7.71
C SER A 82 7.67 -1.13 -7.42
N LYS A 83 8.16 -0.86 -6.20
CA LYS A 83 9.54 -1.11 -5.77
C LYS A 83 9.92 -2.57 -5.71
N PHE A 84 8.97 -3.44 -5.40
CA PHE A 84 9.22 -4.88 -5.31
C PHE A 84 9.77 -5.47 -6.61
N ARG A 85 9.50 -4.85 -7.77
CA ARG A 85 10.02 -5.30 -9.06
C ARG A 85 11.48 -4.90 -9.32
N VAL A 86 11.96 -3.84 -8.68
CA VAL A 86 13.25 -3.19 -9.03
C VAL A 86 14.28 -3.32 -7.91
N TRP A 87 13.85 -3.33 -6.66
CA TRP A 87 14.75 -3.43 -5.53
C TRP A 87 15.19 -4.88 -5.29
N SER A 88 16.49 -5.08 -5.11
CA SER A 88 17.02 -6.32 -4.56
C SER A 88 16.55 -6.52 -3.12
N GLY A 89 16.59 -7.76 -2.63
CA GLY A 89 16.28 -8.05 -1.23
C GLY A 89 17.15 -7.25 -0.24
N SER A 90 18.44 -7.03 -0.56
CA SER A 90 19.33 -6.20 0.26
C SER A 90 18.90 -4.74 0.29
N LYS A 91 18.47 -4.17 -0.85
CA LYS A 91 17.96 -2.80 -0.91
C LYS A 91 16.65 -2.69 -0.14
N MET A 92 15.74 -3.66 -0.27
CA MET A 92 14.48 -3.73 0.47
C MET A 92 14.69 -3.73 1.98
N LYS A 93 15.62 -4.55 2.48
CA LYS A 93 15.97 -4.63 3.91
C LYS A 93 16.47 -3.32 4.51
N ARG A 94 17.02 -2.40 3.71
CA ARG A 94 17.42 -1.06 4.19
C ARG A 94 16.23 -0.11 4.39
N HIS A 95 15.09 -0.44 3.81
CA HIS A 95 13.88 0.38 3.86
C HIS A 95 12.74 -0.27 4.67
N MET A 96 12.94 -1.49 5.18
CA MET A 96 11.96 -2.24 5.97
C MET A 96 12.58 -2.68 7.29
N LYS A 97 11.84 -2.51 8.39
CA LYS A 97 12.20 -3.06 9.69
C LYS A 97 11.21 -4.16 10.05
N PHE A 98 11.72 -5.37 10.26
CA PHE A 98 10.93 -6.46 10.84
C PHE A 98 10.97 -6.31 12.36
N VAL A 99 9.81 -6.32 13.00
CA VAL A 99 9.67 -6.17 14.45
C VAL A 99 8.96 -7.41 14.98
N ASN A 100 9.44 -7.97 16.09
CA ASN A 100 8.89 -9.17 16.75
C ASN A 100 8.87 -10.42 15.84
N TYR A 101 9.88 -10.59 14.98
CA TYR A 101 9.98 -11.76 14.09
C TYR A 101 10.58 -12.99 14.81
N GLU A 102 11.10 -12.79 16.02
CA GLU A 102 11.72 -13.83 16.86
C GLU A 102 10.69 -14.87 17.28
N ALA A 103 9.52 -14.45 17.79
CA ALA A 103 8.44 -15.34 18.19
C ALA A 103 7.92 -16.21 17.04
N LEU A 104 7.93 -15.66 15.81
CA LEU A 104 7.60 -16.40 14.59
C LEU A 104 8.66 -17.48 14.33
N ASN A 105 9.94 -17.10 14.34
CA ASN A 105 11.04 -18.03 14.09
C ASN A 105 11.11 -19.16 15.12
N ASP A 106 10.81 -18.88 16.38
CA ASP A 106 10.81 -19.89 17.45
C ASP A 106 9.72 -20.94 17.21
N ASN A 107 8.53 -20.54 16.75
CA ASN A 107 7.48 -21.49 16.38
C ASN A 107 7.88 -22.38 15.19
N ILE A 108 8.49 -21.79 14.15
CA ILE A 108 8.99 -22.56 12.99
C ILE A 108 10.06 -23.56 13.42
N ARG A 109 11.00 -23.14 14.27
CA ARG A 109 12.08 -24.00 14.80
C ARG A 109 11.55 -25.17 15.63
N ASN A 110 10.44 -24.96 16.34
CA ASN A 110 9.77 -25.99 17.13
C ASN A 110 8.92 -26.95 16.28
N GLY A 111 8.96 -26.84 14.95
CA GLY A 111 8.24 -27.74 14.04
C GLY A 111 6.75 -27.44 13.94
N HIS A 112 6.29 -26.31 14.49
CA HIS A 112 4.91 -25.88 14.34
C HIS A 112 4.72 -25.29 12.93
N SER A 113 3.68 -25.73 12.23
CA SER A 113 3.26 -25.09 10.98
C SER A 113 2.69 -23.71 11.28
N ILE A 114 2.95 -22.75 10.39
CA ILE A 114 2.41 -21.38 10.41
C ILE A 114 1.68 -21.11 9.10
#